data_AF-A0A417T1D7-F1
#
_entry.id   AF-A0A417T1D7-F1
#
_cell.length_a   1.000
_cell.length_b   1.000
_cell.length_c   1.000
_cell.angle_alpha   90.00
_cell.angle_beta   90.00
_cell.angle_gamma   90.00
#
_symmetry.space_group_name_H-M   'P 1'
#
loop_
_entity.id
_entity.type
_entity.pdbx_description
1 polymer ?
#
loop_
_entity_poly.entity_id
_entity_poly.type
_entity_poly.pdbx_seq_one_letter_code
_entity_poly.pdbx_strand_id
1 'polypeptide(L)' 'MNNYDANGHKVGHSSPGLFGTMNHYDNSGQKVGHSNPGLFGSVNTYDNNGHKTSHSDRGLFGGFNHYEN' A
#
# COMPACT_ATOMS: atom_id res chain seq x y z
N MET A 1 7.33 -8.21 1.58
CA MET A 1 6.37 -8.58 2.65
C MET A 1 5.25 -9.38 2.03
N ASN A 2 4.96 -10.57 2.55
CA ASN A 2 3.80 -11.35 2.09
C ASN A 2 2.54 -10.79 2.76
N ASN A 3 1.44 -10.74 2.00
CA ASN A 3 0.15 -10.29 2.48
C ASN A 3 -0.73 -11.53 2.67
N TYR A 4 -1.38 -11.63 3.83
CA TYR A 4 -2.25 -12.76 4.18
C TYR A 4 -3.66 -12.27 4.50
N ASP A 5 -4.67 -13.07 4.19
CA ASP A 5 -6.05 -12.84 4.64
C ASP A 5 -6.24 -13.20 6.13
N ALA A 6 -7.44 -12.96 6.66
CA ALA A 6 -7.79 -13.30 8.04
C ALA A 6 -7.72 -14.81 8.35
N ASN A 7 -7.73 -15.66 7.32
CA ASN A 7 -7.62 -17.12 7.44
C ASN A 7 -6.16 -17.61 7.33
N GLY A 8 -5.20 -16.72 7.09
CA GLY A 8 -3.79 -17.05 6.92
C GLY A 8 -3.39 -17.48 5.51
N HIS A 9 -4.25 -17.31 4.50
CA HIS A 9 -3.90 -17.59 3.11
C HIS A 9 -3.14 -16.41 2.51
N LYS A 10 -2.08 -16.70 1.76
CA LYS A 10 -1.35 -15.67 1.02
C LYS A 10 -2.24 -15.12 -0.09
N VAL A 11 -2.57 -13.84 0.00
CA VAL A 11 -3.36 -13.11 -1.01
C VAL A 11 -2.49 -12.28 -1.95
N GLY A 12 -1.22 -12.09 -1.59
CA GLY A 12 -0.30 -11.31 -2.41
C GLY A 12 1.02 -11.05 -1.71
N HIS A 13 1.77 -10.12 -2.24
CA HIS A 13 3.00 -9.65 -1.63
C HIS A 13 3.32 -8.22 -2.06
N SER A 14 4.08 -7.53 -1.21
CA SER A 14 4.57 -6.19 -1.46
C SER A 14 6.09 -6.20 -1.51
N SER A 15 6.68 -5.47 -2.45
CA SER A 15 8.13 -5.40 -2.66
C SER A 15 8.61 -3.95 -2.70
N PRO A 16 9.71 -3.61 -2.01
CA PRO A 16 10.26 -2.26 -2.06
C PRO A 16 10.70 -1.92 -3.48
N GLY A 17 10.41 -0.69 -3.89
CA GLY A 17 10.83 -0.08 -5.15
C GLY A 17 11.84 1.04 -4.95
N LEU A 18 12.07 1.82 -6.00
CA LEU A 18 12.96 2.98 -5.98
C LEU A 18 12.40 4.08 -5.07
N PHE A 19 13.26 4.92 -4.50
CA PHE A 19 12.86 6.10 -3.71
C PHE A 19 11.93 5.80 -2.52
N GLY A 20 12.06 4.62 -1.90
CA GLY A 20 11.24 4.22 -0.75
C GLY A 20 9.80 3.85 -1.11
N THR A 21 9.49 3.70 -2.40
CA THR A 21 8.19 3.22 -2.87
C THR A 21 8.00 1.73 -2.53
N MET A 22 6.77 1.26 -2.53
CA MET A 22 6.39 -0.13 -2.29
C MET A 22 5.44 -0.57 -3.39
N ASN A 23 5.79 -1.61 -4.14
CA ASN A 23 4.91 -2.19 -5.14
C ASN A 23 4.07 -3.29 -4.52
N HIS A 24 2.78 -3.36 -4.85
CA HIS A 24 1.85 -4.37 -4.35
C HIS A 24 1.47 -5.32 -5.49
N TYR A 25 1.53 -6.62 -5.23
CA TYR A 25 1.25 -7.68 -6.17
C TYR A 25 0.21 -8.64 -5.59
N ASP A 26 -0.67 -9.16 -6.44
CA ASP A 26 -1.60 -10.24 -6.09
C ASP A 26 -0.87 -11.58 -5.95
N ASN A 27 -1.64 -12.63 -5.63
CA ASN A 27 -1.12 -13.99 -5.52
C ASN A 27 -0.67 -14.59 -6.87
N SER A 28 -1.15 -14.05 -7.98
CA SER A 28 -0.76 -14.40 -9.35
C SER A 28 0.54 -13.71 -9.79
N GLY A 29 1.06 -12.77 -9.00
CA GLY A 29 2.24 -11.98 -9.31
C GLY A 29 1.97 -10.76 -10.19
N GLN A 30 0.72 -10.41 -10.43
CA GLN A 30 0.35 -9.18 -11.13
C GLN A 30 0.41 -8.00 -10.19
N LYS A 31 0.99 -6.89 -10.65
CA LYS A 31 0.99 -5.64 -9.90
C LYS A 31 -0.44 -5.13 -9.81
N VAL A 32 -0.91 -4.88 -8.59
CA VAL A 32 -2.25 -4.33 -8.33
C VAL A 32 -2.20 -2.86 -7.90
N GLY A 33 -1.02 -2.38 -7.50
CA GLY A 33 -0.83 -1.00 -7.11
C GLY A 33 0.58 -0.72 -6.59
N HIS A 34 0.78 0.48 -6.09
CA HIS A 34 2.01 0.87 -5.42
C HIS A 34 1.75 1.99 -4.40
N SER A 35 2.58 2.08 -3.37
CA SER A 35 2.54 3.16 -2.40
C SER A 35 3.86 3.91 -2.35
N ASN A 36 3.78 5.23 -2.19
CA ASN A 36 4.92 6.13 -2.18
C ASN A 36 4.93 6.94 -0.87
N PRO A 37 6.10 7.13 -0.25
CA PRO A 37 6.22 8.03 0.88
C PRO A 37 5.94 9.47 0.41
N GLY A 38 5.06 10.17 1.13
CA GLY A 38 4.73 11.56 0.94
C GLY A 38 5.42 12.46 1.98
N LEU A 39 5.11 13.76 1.90
CA LEU A 39 5.65 14.75 2.83
C LEU A 39 5.13 14.49 4.25
N PHE A 40 5.97 14.78 5.26
CA PHE A 40 5.61 14.66 6.68
C PHE A 40 5.20 13.25 7.13
N GLY A 41 5.69 12.21 6.45
CA GLY A 41 5.41 10.81 6.80
C GLY A 41 4.07 10.29 6.28
N SER A 42 3.40 11.02 5.41
CA SER A 42 2.24 10.49 4.69
C SER A 42 2.64 9.36 3.74
N VAL A 43 1.68 8.52 3.37
CA VAL A 43 1.84 7.49 2.34
C VAL A 43 0.69 7.63 1.36
N ASN A 44 1.06 7.74 0.08
CA ASN A 44 0.11 7.81 -1.03
C ASN A 44 0.05 6.43 -1.69
N THR A 45 -1.13 5.84 -1.77
CA THR A 45 -1.34 4.56 -2.44
C THR A 45 -2.07 4.79 -3.75
N TYR A 46 -1.60 4.12 -4.79
CA TYR A 46 -2.11 4.18 -6.14
C TYR A 46 -2.47 2.78 -6.61
N ASP A 47 -3.56 2.66 -7.37
CA ASP A 47 -3.89 1.43 -8.08
C ASP A 47 -2.99 1.23 -9.31
N ASN A 48 -3.23 0.13 -10.02
CA ASN A 48 -2.49 -0.19 -11.24
C ASN A 48 -2.80 0.75 -12.42
N ASN A 49 -3.88 1.53 -12.35
CA ASN A 49 -4.22 2.56 -13.33
C ASN A 49 -3.55 3.91 -13.01
N GLY A 50 -2.82 4.00 -11.89
CA GLY A 50 -2.21 5.25 -11.42
C GLY A 50 -3.18 6.18 -10.70
N HIS A 51 -4.40 5.73 -10.40
CA HIS A 51 -5.35 6.48 -9.61
C HIS A 51 -5.01 6.34 -8.13
N LYS A 52 -5.00 7.47 -7.42
CA LYS A 52 -4.78 7.50 -5.98
C LYS A 52 -5.99 6.87 -5.29
N THR A 53 -5.81 5.68 -4.72
CA THR A 53 -6.87 4.95 -4.02
C THR A 53 -6.92 5.29 -2.55
N SER A 54 -5.80 5.71 -1.97
CA SER A 54 -5.74 6.05 -0.55
C SER A 54 -4.67 7.09 -0.27
N HIS A 55 -4.97 7.98 0.67
CA HIS A 55 -4.01 8.83 1.32
C HIS A 55 -4.01 8.47 2.80
N SER A 56 -2.89 8.01 3.33
CA SER A 56 -2.71 7.94 4.78
C SER A 56 -1.80 9.08 5.19
N ASP A 57 -2.38 10.13 5.75
CA ASP A 57 -1.62 11.08 6.53
C ASP A 57 -1.26 10.38 7.83
N ARG A 58 0.01 10.00 7.99
CA ARG A 58 0.50 9.65 9.33
C ARG A 58 0.54 10.96 10.09
N GLY A 59 -0.60 11.35 10.66
CA GLY A 59 -0.66 12.45 11.59
C GLY A 59 0.44 12.23 12.64
N LEU A 60 0.96 13.33 13.18
CA LEU A 60 2.01 13.41 14.21
C LEU A 60 1.78 12.46 15.43
N PHE A 61 0.63 11.79 15.50
CA PHE A 61 0.17 10.86 16.53
C PHE A 61 -0.22 9.45 16.03
N GLY A 62 0.39 8.94 14.96
CA GLY A 62 0.50 7.49 14.72
C GLY A 62 -0.80 6.69 14.48
N GLY A 63 -1.91 7.32 14.09
CA GLY A 63 -3.15 6.63 13.75
C GLY A 63 -3.26 6.32 12.25
N PHE A 64 -3.25 5.04 11.87
CA PHE A 64 -3.70 4.62 10.54
C PHE A 64 -5.22 4.73 10.48
N ASN A 65 -5.75 5.85 9.98
CA ASN A 65 -7.17 5.96 9.66
C ASN A 65 -7.38 5.41 8.25
N HIS A 66 -7.92 4.19 8.13
CA HIS A 66 -8.39 3.64 6.87
C HIS A 66 -9.86 4.06 6.70
N TYR A 67 -10.13 5.01 5.80
CA TYR A 67 -11.48 5.34 5.37
C TYR A 67 -11.80 4.45 4.17
N GLU A 68 -12.61 3.42 4.37
CA GLU A 68 -13.32 2.70 3.32
C GLU A 68 -14.75 3.24 3.32
N ASN A 69 -15.26 3.67 2.16
CA ASN A 69 -16.66 4.00 1.94
C ASN A 69 -17.23 2.98 0.97
#